data_AF-A0A959VE72-F1
#
_entry.id   AF-A0A959VE72-F1
#
_cell.length_a   1.000
_cell.length_b   1.000
_cell.length_c   1.000
_cell.angle_alpha   90.00
_cell.angle_beta   90.00
_cell.angle_gamma   90.00
#
_symmetry.space_group_name_H-M   'P 1'
#
loop_
_entity.id
_entity.type
_entity.pdbx_description
1 polymer ?
#
loop_
_entity_poly.entity_id
_entity_poly.type
_entity_poly.pdbx_seq_one_letter_code
_entity_poly.pdbx_strand_id
1 'polypeptide(L)'
;MSEFENKKFSFFKQEIDKAKSRDTGLATTLVFLLIGLYYKEIVYFKIATGTLLVSMIIPVVFKYPAYLWYGFAHFMGTIASKIILTVTYVVMVIPVGLFRKAAGKDSLKLRQWKKSKDSVFAVRNHTYVSTDIDKPY
;
A
#
# COMPACT_ATOMS: atom_id res chain seq x y z
N MET A 1 -13.52 9.84 -17.78
CA MET A 1 -14.14 9.29 -16.54
C MET A 1 -14.20 7.75 -16.56
N SER A 2 -14.47 7.12 -17.70
CA SER A 2 -14.56 5.64 -17.87
C SER A 2 -13.24 4.86 -17.79
N GLU A 3 -12.09 5.48 -18.07
CA GLU A 3 -10.78 4.80 -17.96
C GLU A 3 -10.33 4.56 -16.50
N PHE A 4 -10.69 5.45 -15.57
CA PHE A 4 -10.30 5.33 -14.17
C PHE A 4 -11.07 4.22 -13.43
N GLU A 5 -12.34 4.00 -13.77
CA GLU A 5 -13.10 2.86 -13.25
C GLU A 5 -12.55 1.52 -13.76
N ASN A 6 -12.25 1.42 -15.06
CA ASN A 6 -11.69 0.20 -15.64
C ASN A 6 -10.35 -0.20 -15.00
N LYS A 7 -9.49 0.76 -14.68
CA LYS A 7 -8.22 0.48 -14.01
C LYS A 7 -8.43 -0.07 -12.59
N LYS A 8 -9.40 0.46 -11.85
CA LYS A 8 -9.74 0.01 -10.49
C LYS A 8 -10.31 -1.42 -10.49
N PHE A 9 -11.10 -1.78 -11.51
CA PHE A 9 -11.63 -3.13 -11.69
C PHE A 9 -10.58 -4.12 -12.24
N SER A 10 -9.64 -3.66 -13.08
CA SER A 10 -8.51 -4.47 -13.57
C SER A 10 -7.62 -4.98 -12.44
N PHE A 11 -7.35 -4.17 -11.41
CA PHE A 11 -6.61 -4.61 -10.22
C PHE A 11 -7.34 -5.74 -9.46
N PHE A 12 -8.67 -5.81 -9.52
CA PHE A 12 -9.46 -6.82 -8.82
C PHE A 12 -9.57 -8.14 -9.58
N LYS A 13 -9.38 -8.10 -10.91
CA LYS A 13 -9.49 -9.27 -11.78
C LYS A 13 -8.13 -9.96 -11.90
N GLN A 14 -7.62 -10.47 -10.79
CA GLN A 14 -6.41 -11.26 -10.81
C GLN A 14 -6.72 -12.60 -11.51
N GLU A 15 -6.17 -12.82 -12.70
CA GLU A 15 -6.33 -14.11 -13.37
C GLU A 15 -5.59 -15.17 -12.56
N ILE A 16 -6.36 -16.09 -11.96
CA ILE A 16 -5.85 -17.24 -11.24
C ILE A 16 -5.38 -18.25 -12.28
N ASP A 17 -4.11 -18.15 -12.64
CA ASP A 17 -3.43 -19.12 -13.48
C ASP A 17 -3.32 -20.49 -12.77
N LYS A 18 -3.14 -21.55 -13.57
CA LYS A 18 -2.99 -22.93 -13.09
C LYS A 18 -1.79 -23.07 -12.15
N ALA A 19 -0.72 -22.29 -12.35
CA ALA A 19 0.43 -22.23 -11.44
C ALA A 19 0.03 -21.71 -10.04
N LYS A 20 -0.67 -20.58 -9.97
CA LYS A 20 -1.12 -20.00 -8.68
C LYS A 20 -2.05 -20.93 -7.90
N SER A 21 -2.88 -21.70 -8.60
CA SER A 21 -3.77 -22.67 -7.97
C SER A 21 -3.00 -23.86 -7.38
N ARG A 22 -1.92 -24.31 -8.03
CA ARG A 22 -0.99 -25.31 -7.48
C ARG A 22 -0.28 -24.76 -6.24
N ASP A 23 0.25 -23.55 -6.32
CA ASP A 23 0.97 -22.93 -5.20
C ASP A 23 0.07 -22.78 -3.97
N THR A 24 -1.20 -22.39 -4.16
CA THR A 24 -2.18 -22.37 -3.05
C THR A 24 -2.47 -23.75 -2.49
N GLY A 25 -2.58 -24.79 -3.34
CA GLY A 25 -2.77 -26.16 -2.89
C GLY A 25 -1.59 -26.70 -2.08
N LEU A 26 -0.36 -26.38 -2.51
CA LEU A 26 0.86 -26.71 -1.77
C LEU A 26 0.96 -25.94 -0.46
N ALA A 27 0.66 -24.64 -0.45
CA ALA A 27 0.63 -23.83 0.77
C ALA A 27 -0.40 -24.37 1.77
N THR A 28 -1.59 -24.74 1.30
CA THR A 28 -2.65 -25.32 2.13
C THR A 28 -2.21 -26.65 2.74
N THR A 29 -1.58 -27.51 1.94
CA THR A 29 -1.03 -28.79 2.39
C THR A 29 0.04 -28.58 3.46
N LEU A 30 0.93 -27.61 3.27
CA LEU A 30 1.97 -27.26 4.22
C LEU A 30 1.38 -26.76 5.55
N VAL A 31 0.33 -25.93 5.51
CA VAL A 31 -0.39 -25.50 6.72
C VAL A 31 -0.97 -26.70 7.49
N PHE A 32 -1.63 -27.63 6.80
CA PHE A 32 -2.15 -28.84 7.46
C PHE A 32 -1.05 -29.72 8.06
N LEU A 33 0.11 -29.80 7.41
CA LEU A 33 1.25 -30.56 7.92
C LEU A 33 1.84 -29.90 9.18
N LEU A 34 1.99 -28.57 9.19
CA LEU A 34 2.45 -27.83 10.36
C LEU A 34 1.50 -27.98 11.55
N ILE A 35 0.18 -27.91 11.31
CA ILE A 35 -0.85 -28.14 12.32
C ILE A 35 -0.76 -29.59 12.84
N GLY A 36 -0.65 -30.57 11.95
CA GLY A 36 -0.50 -31.98 12.32
C GLY A 36 0.75 -32.25 13.16
N LEU A 37 1.85 -31.54 12.89
CA LEU A 37 3.09 -31.65 13.67
C LEU A 37 2.95 -31.00 15.05
N TYR A 38 2.21 -29.91 15.16
CA TYR A 38 1.94 -29.24 16.43
C TYR A 38 1.01 -30.06 17.34
N TYR A 39 -0.09 -30.59 16.80
CA TYR A 39 -1.07 -31.36 17.57
C TYR A 39 -0.73 -32.86 17.70
N LYS A 40 0.26 -33.36 16.94
CA LYS A 40 0.70 -34.78 16.88
C LYS A 40 -0.41 -35.78 16.55
N GLU A 41 -1.49 -35.32 15.93
CA GLU A 41 -2.65 -36.14 15.58
C GLU A 41 -2.54 -36.69 14.16
N ILE A 42 -2.68 -38.02 14.01
CA ILE A 42 -2.48 -38.73 12.72
C ILE A 42 -3.53 -38.34 11.66
N VAL A 43 -4.69 -37.85 12.11
CA VAL A 43 -5.80 -37.45 11.24
C VAL A 43 -5.38 -36.30 10.32
N TYR A 44 -4.62 -35.33 10.82
CA TYR A 44 -4.15 -34.19 10.02
C TYR A 44 -3.13 -34.60 8.97
N PHE A 45 -2.29 -35.61 9.24
CA PHE A 45 -1.38 -36.16 8.25
C PHE A 45 -2.11 -36.88 7.11
N LYS A 46 -3.19 -37.61 7.41
CA LYS A 46 -4.05 -38.25 6.40
C LYS A 46 -4.73 -37.20 5.51
N ILE A 47 -5.27 -36.14 6.11
CA ILE A 47 -5.89 -35.02 5.38
C ILE A 47 -4.85 -34.30 4.53
N ALA A 48 -3.68 -33.97 5.07
CA ALA A 48 -2.59 -33.33 4.32
C ALA A 48 -2.17 -34.16 3.10
N THR A 49 -2.00 -35.47 3.26
CA THR A 49 -1.64 -36.38 2.17
C THR A 49 -2.71 -36.41 1.07
N GLY A 50 -3.99 -36.48 1.45
CA GLY A 50 -5.10 -36.39 0.48
C GLY A 50 -5.13 -35.05 -0.25
N THR A 51 -4.93 -33.96 0.46
CA THR A 51 -4.91 -32.60 -0.10
C THR A 51 -3.75 -32.41 -1.08
N LEU A 52 -2.58 -33.01 -0.78
CA LEU A 52 -1.40 -33.03 -1.64
C LEU A 52 -1.69 -33.76 -2.96
N LEU A 53 -2.29 -34.94 -2.89
CA LEU A 53 -2.65 -35.73 -4.07
C LEU A 53 -3.66 -34.99 -4.95
N VAL A 54 -4.68 -34.39 -4.35
CA VAL A 54 -5.67 -33.57 -5.07
C VAL A 54 -5.02 -32.34 -5.71
N SER A 55 -4.05 -31.72 -5.03
CA SER A 55 -3.28 -30.58 -5.57
C SER A 55 -2.46 -30.98 -6.81
N MET A 56 -1.93 -32.21 -6.84
CA MET A 56 -1.20 -32.74 -7.99
C MET A 56 -2.12 -33.09 -9.17
N ILE A 57 -3.26 -33.74 -8.91
CA ILE A 57 -4.16 -34.28 -9.95
C ILE A 57 -5.07 -33.19 -10.52
N ILE A 58 -5.75 -32.41 -9.67
CA ILE A 58 -6.74 -31.40 -10.09
C ILE A 58 -6.49 -30.09 -9.33
N PRO A 59 -5.47 -29.30 -9.73
CA PRO A 59 -5.19 -28.01 -9.08
C PRO A 59 -6.32 -27.00 -9.25
N VAL A 60 -7.24 -27.23 -10.19
CA VAL A 60 -8.39 -26.36 -10.46
C VAL A 60 -9.36 -26.29 -9.28
N VAL A 61 -9.46 -27.33 -8.45
CA VAL A 61 -10.32 -27.33 -7.24
C VAL A 61 -9.87 -26.26 -6.24
N PHE A 62 -8.56 -25.95 -6.21
CA PHE A 62 -8.01 -24.93 -5.34
C PHE A 62 -8.26 -23.50 -5.84
N LYS A 63 -8.96 -23.29 -6.97
CA LYS A 63 -9.32 -21.94 -7.43
C LYS A 63 -10.24 -21.21 -6.44
N TYR A 64 -11.17 -21.92 -5.82
CA TYR A 64 -12.09 -21.34 -4.83
C TYR A 64 -11.35 -20.82 -3.58
N PRO A 65 -10.54 -21.65 -2.87
CA PRO A 65 -9.75 -21.14 -1.75
C PRO A 65 -8.67 -20.14 -2.20
N ALA A 66 -8.09 -20.28 -3.40
CA ALA A 66 -7.13 -19.31 -3.92
C ALA A 66 -7.76 -17.93 -4.09
N TYR A 67 -8.97 -17.82 -4.66
CA TYR A 67 -9.62 -16.53 -4.79
C TYR A 67 -9.88 -15.87 -3.44
N LEU A 68 -10.32 -16.64 -2.44
CA LEU A 68 -10.52 -16.13 -1.08
C LEU A 68 -9.18 -15.71 -0.43
N TRP A 69 -8.15 -16.54 -0.56
CA TRP A 69 -6.83 -16.31 0.00
C TRP A 69 -6.16 -15.07 -0.60
N TYR A 70 -6.10 -14.97 -1.94
CA TYR A 70 -5.51 -13.83 -2.63
C TYR A 70 -6.36 -12.56 -2.46
N GLY A 71 -7.69 -12.67 -2.44
CA GLY A 71 -8.57 -11.55 -2.12
C GLY A 71 -8.32 -11.00 -0.71
N PHE A 72 -8.19 -11.89 0.28
CA PHE A 72 -7.83 -11.51 1.65
C PHE A 72 -6.43 -10.89 1.73
N ALA A 73 -5.44 -11.51 1.08
CA ALA A 73 -4.07 -10.98 1.03
C ALA A 73 -4.01 -9.59 0.40
N HIS A 74 -4.80 -9.34 -0.65
CA HIS A 74 -4.89 -8.02 -1.29
C HIS A 74 -5.55 -6.99 -0.39
N PHE A 75 -6.63 -7.36 0.31
CA PHE A 75 -7.28 -6.50 1.29
C PHE A 75 -6.31 -6.12 2.42
N MET A 76 -5.62 -7.11 2.98
CA MET A 76 -4.57 -6.92 3.98
C MET A 76 -3.43 -6.05 3.44
N GLY A 77 -2.98 -6.28 2.21
CA GLY A 77 -1.94 -5.48 1.56
C GLY A 77 -2.34 -4.02 1.39
N THR A 78 -3.60 -3.75 1.06
CA THR A 78 -4.13 -2.38 0.95
C THR A 78 -4.13 -1.66 2.30
N ILE A 79 -4.54 -2.35 3.36
CA ILE A 79 -4.52 -1.81 4.72
C ILE A 79 -3.07 -1.59 5.18
N ALA A 80 -2.21 -2.59 5.01
CA ALA A 80 -0.81 -2.54 5.39
C ALA A 80 -0.08 -1.39 4.67
N SER A 81 -0.32 -1.21 3.37
CA SER A 81 0.26 -0.09 2.60
C SER A 81 -0.14 1.27 3.18
N LYS A 82 -1.42 1.47 3.52
CA LYS A 82 -1.89 2.70 4.18
C LYS A 82 -1.25 2.89 5.55
N ILE A 83 -1.13 1.83 6.33
CA ILE A 83 -0.49 1.89 7.65
C ILE A 83 0.98 2.29 7.50
N ILE A 84 1.74 1.61 6.65
CA ILE A 84 3.16 1.89 6.41
C ILE A 84 3.35 3.35 5.96
N LEU A 85 2.53 3.83 5.02
CA LEU A 85 2.59 5.22 4.56
C LEU A 85 2.29 6.20 5.70
N THR A 86 1.25 5.93 6.49
CA THR A 86 0.85 6.79 7.62
C THR A 86 1.95 6.83 8.68
N VAL A 87 2.49 5.67 9.06
CA VAL A 87 3.60 5.58 10.02
C VAL A 87 4.82 6.32 9.50
N THR A 88 5.19 6.12 8.23
CA THR A 88 6.31 6.82 7.60
C THR A 88 6.10 8.33 7.61
N TYR A 89 4.90 8.80 7.28
CA TYR A 89 4.56 10.21 7.34
C TYR A 89 4.69 10.78 8.76
N VAL A 90 4.17 10.06 9.76
CA VAL A 90 4.23 10.49 11.16
C VAL A 90 5.67 10.50 11.69
N VAL A 91 6.48 9.51 11.34
CA VAL A 91 7.84 9.37 11.85
C VAL A 91 8.84 10.26 11.11
N MET A 92 8.66 10.50 9.81
CA MET A 92 9.60 11.30 9.02
C MET A 92 9.11 12.74 8.84
N VAL A 93 7.90 12.92 8.33
CA VAL A 93 7.43 14.23 7.84
C VAL A 93 6.99 15.13 8.99
N ILE A 94 6.23 14.59 9.95
CA ILE A 94 5.72 15.36 11.09
C ILE A 94 6.84 15.94 11.95
N PRO A 95 7.89 15.19 12.39
CA PRO A 95 8.94 15.78 13.20
C PRO A 95 9.72 16.82 12.43
N VAL A 96 10.01 16.61 11.14
CA VAL A 96 10.67 17.64 10.30
C VAL A 96 9.83 18.94 10.27
N GLY A 97 8.52 18.83 10.14
CA GLY A 97 7.60 19.96 10.21
C GLY A 97 7.58 20.64 11.58
N LEU A 98 7.57 19.86 12.66
CA LEU A 98 7.62 20.35 14.04
C LEU A 98 8.95 21.05 14.35
N PHE A 99 10.09 20.46 13.95
CA PHE A 99 11.41 21.08 14.06
C PHE A 99 11.47 22.40 13.31
N ARG A 100 10.95 22.45 12.06
CA ARG A 100 10.88 23.69 11.28
C ARG A 100 10.03 24.75 11.98
N LYS A 101 8.89 24.35 12.56
CA LYS A 101 8.00 25.24 13.32
C LYS A 101 8.67 25.75 14.60
N ALA A 102 9.35 24.88 15.34
CA ALA A 102 10.08 25.23 16.56
C ALA A 102 11.28 26.16 16.27
N ALA A 103 11.98 25.95 15.15
CA ALA A 103 13.07 26.82 14.69
C ALA A 103 12.61 28.22 14.22
N GLY A 104 11.31 28.55 14.34
CA GLY A 104 10.78 29.87 14.00
C GLY A 104 10.75 30.19 12.50
N LYS A 105 11.07 29.22 11.63
CA LYS A 105 11.06 29.38 10.18
C LYS A 105 9.62 29.34 9.65
N ASP A 106 8.91 30.45 9.81
CA ASP A 106 7.58 30.67 9.22
C ASP A 106 7.71 31.18 7.78
N SER A 107 8.19 30.33 6.87
CA SER A 107 8.38 30.69 5.45
C SER A 107 7.09 31.16 4.76
N LEU A 108 5.92 30.78 5.29
CA LEU A 108 4.61 31.14 4.74
C LEU A 108 3.96 32.32 5.48
N LYS A 109 4.62 32.90 6.49
CA LYS A 109 4.07 33.96 7.38
C LYS A 109 2.65 33.63 7.86
N LEU A 110 2.37 32.36 8.14
CA LEU A 110 1.04 31.85 8.51
C LEU A 110 0.51 32.53 9.77
N ARG A 111 1.40 33.00 10.66
CA ARG A 111 1.01 33.72 11.88
C ARG A 111 0.47 35.12 11.60
N GLN A 112 0.88 35.76 10.51
CA GLN A 112 0.49 37.13 10.11
C GLN A 112 -0.69 37.12 9.13
N TRP A 113 -0.89 36.01 8.41
CA TRP A 113 -2.00 35.84 7.48
C TRP A 113 -3.36 36.11 8.14
N LYS A 114 -4.12 37.07 7.58
CA LYS A 114 -5.45 37.52 8.03
C LYS A 114 -5.53 38.15 9.43
N LYS A 115 -4.41 38.41 10.11
CA LYS A 115 -4.41 39.09 11.42
C LYS A 115 -4.19 40.60 11.32
N SER A 116 -3.58 41.08 10.25
CA SER A 116 -3.34 42.51 9.99
C SER A 116 -3.86 42.91 8.60
N LYS A 117 -3.93 44.23 8.36
CA LYS A 117 -4.20 44.79 7.02
C LYS A 117 -2.96 44.79 6.12
N ASP A 118 -1.78 44.47 6.66
CA ASP A 118 -0.52 44.48 5.94
C ASP A 118 -0.36 43.26 5.02
N SER A 119 0.28 43.48 3.86
CA SER A 119 0.56 42.42 2.90
C SER A 119 1.61 41.45 3.46
N VAL A 120 1.34 40.14 3.38
CA VAL A 120 2.32 39.10 3.71
C VAL A 120 3.31 38.84 2.58
N PHE A 121 3.01 39.29 1.36
CA PHE A 121 3.87 39.11 0.20
C PHE A 121 5.21 39.84 0.38
N ALA A 122 6.27 39.28 -0.20
CA ALA A 122 7.55 39.97 -0.24
C ALA A 122 7.45 41.15 -1.21
N VAL A 123 7.62 42.38 -0.70
CA VAL A 123 7.65 43.58 -1.54
C VAL A 123 8.98 43.58 -2.31
N ARG A 124 8.91 43.46 -3.63
CA ARG A 124 10.08 43.54 -4.51
C ARG A 124 10.23 44.96 -5.05
N ASN A 125 10.94 45.82 -4.31
CA ASN A 125 11.32 47.15 -4.79
C ASN A 125 12.63 47.06 -5.60
N HIS A 126 12.58 46.43 -6.78
CA HIS A 126 13.69 46.47 -7.73
C HIS A 126 13.25 47.20 -8.99
N THR A 127 14.16 47.96 -9.58
CA THR A 127 13.93 48.66 -10.84
C THR A 127 14.12 47.66 -11.97
N TYR A 128 13.03 47.32 -12.66
CA TYR A 128 13.06 46.38 -13.78
C TYR A 128 13.96 46.89 -14.90
N VAL A 129 14.90 46.05 -15.33
CA VAL A 129 15.80 46.33 -16.46
C VAL A 129 15.44 45.40 -17.62
N SER A 130 15.78 45.77 -18.84
CA SER A 130 15.51 44.96 -20.04
C SER A 130 16.06 43.53 -19.93
N THR A 131 17.15 43.33 -19.19
CA THR A 131 17.74 42.01 -18.91
C THR A 131 16.86 41.10 -18.04
N ASP A 132 15.91 41.66 -17.29
CA ASP A 132 14.99 40.88 -16.43
C ASP A 132 13.85 40.25 -17.25
N ILE A 133 13.59 40.77 -18.47
CA ILE A 133 12.61 40.20 -19.40
C ILE A 133 13.10 38.85 -19.93
N ASP A 134 14.42 38.69 -20.11
CA ASP A 134 15.01 37.44 -20.59
C ASP A 134 15.01 36.33 -19.52
N LYS A 135 14.96 36.69 -18.23
CA LYS A 135 14.93 35.76 -17.09
C LYS A 135 13.93 36.22 -16.02
N PRO A 136 12.63 35.94 -16.21
CA PRO A 136 11.56 36.48 -15.37
C PRO A 136 11.38 35.79 -14.00
N TYR A 137 12.21 34.80 -13.64
CA TYR A 137 12.10 33.98 -12.42
C TYR A 137 13.37 34.05 -11.57
#